data_AF-A0A533RN47-F1
#
_entry.id   AF-A0A533RN47-F1
#
_cell.length_a   1.000
_cell.length_b   1.000
_cell.length_c   1.000
_cell.angle_alpha   90.00
_cell.angle_beta   90.00
_cell.angle_gamma   90.00
#
_symmetry.space_group_name_H-M   'P 1'
#
loop_
_entity.id
_entity.type
_entity.pdbx_description
1 polymer ?
#
loop_
_entity_poly.entity_id
_entity_poly.type
_entity_poly.pdbx_seq_one_letter_code
_entity_poly.pdbx_strand_id
1 'polypeptide(L)'
;MIDERYQRGIGERFQEQLASGILQPILERLQHDDTLSLEIRRDYVDIYYRGGRLLGLHQQARGEKFAAKFDGRYLGGHDGYTSAKPDHEPPPTVASNHDADAWVQAFGFYKQAMDIRFCKHPKLEREYQQAVVRDNNRHATGDLSDYFVVDIEYAQSPSLCPQRETGFRFDMVGLRWPSAGRTRSSSAATPVIIEMKAGDAAIASGRGPDGSGHVLPGLAKHVYDIERFLAPEASGAVSEPYESLCRELQDIFDTKRRLRLPGIPKRIATREVEVSGGRPEVVFVIANHHPDSSVLRRELADLPDRVHADYYVANVAHAGYALYAKSMIPLEEFATSVGA
;
A
#
# COMPACT_ATOMS: atom_id res chain seq x y z
N MET A 1 -20.86 -13.67 -6.69
CA MET A 1 -20.82 -13.92 -5.23
C MET A 1 -19.36 -14.00 -4.80
N ILE A 2 -18.98 -13.24 -3.77
CA ILE A 2 -17.62 -13.18 -3.23
C ILE A 2 -17.26 -14.50 -2.52
N ASP A 3 -16.11 -15.08 -2.85
CA ASP A 3 -15.55 -16.24 -2.14
C ASP A 3 -14.53 -15.75 -1.10
N GLU A 4 -14.95 -15.77 0.16
CA GLU A 4 -14.21 -15.26 1.33
C GLU A 4 -12.84 -15.91 1.52
N ARG A 5 -12.64 -17.13 1.00
CA ARG A 5 -11.34 -17.82 1.06
C ARG A 5 -10.25 -17.12 0.24
N TYR A 6 -10.65 -16.25 -0.68
CA TYR A 6 -9.73 -15.48 -1.51
C TYR A 6 -9.57 -14.04 -1.08
N GLN A 7 -10.26 -13.62 -0.01
CA GLN A 7 -10.11 -12.30 0.58
C GLN A 7 -8.74 -12.16 1.26
N ARG A 8 -8.27 -10.92 1.33
CA ARG A 8 -7.04 -10.57 2.05
C ARG A 8 -7.29 -10.59 3.56
N GLY A 9 -6.27 -10.95 4.31
CA GLY A 9 -6.34 -11.13 5.75
C GLY A 9 -5.44 -12.25 6.22
N ILE A 10 -5.22 -12.29 7.53
CA ILE A 10 -4.55 -13.39 8.20
C ILE A 10 -5.47 -13.94 9.30
N GLY A 11 -5.50 -15.27 9.43
CA GLY A 11 -6.35 -15.94 10.42
C GLY A 11 -5.96 -15.60 11.87
N GLU A 12 -6.87 -15.88 12.80
CA GLU A 12 -6.72 -15.61 14.23
C GLU A 12 -5.41 -16.18 14.79
N ARG A 13 -5.08 -17.42 14.43
CA ARG A 13 -3.84 -18.06 14.87
C ARG A 13 -2.58 -17.28 14.46
N PHE A 14 -2.53 -16.72 13.26
CA PHE A 14 -1.40 -15.87 12.84
C PHE A 14 -1.34 -14.63 13.74
N GLN A 15 -2.48 -13.96 13.95
CA GLN A 15 -2.55 -12.76 14.78
C GLN A 15 -2.12 -13.05 16.22
N GLU A 16 -2.50 -14.20 16.80
CA GLU A 16 -2.02 -14.67 18.10
C GLU A 16 -0.49 -14.85 18.12
N GLN A 17 0.07 -15.48 17.09
CA GLN A 17 1.52 -15.70 17.01
C GLN A 17 2.31 -14.39 16.94
N LEU A 18 1.77 -13.36 16.27
CA LEU A 18 2.34 -12.01 16.26
C LEU A 18 2.19 -11.32 17.62
N ALA A 19 1.00 -11.38 18.23
CA ALA A 19 0.69 -10.63 19.43
C ALA A 19 1.41 -11.16 20.69
N SER A 20 1.51 -12.48 20.83
CA SER A 20 2.05 -13.12 22.05
C SER A 20 2.68 -14.49 21.83
N GLY A 21 2.93 -14.89 20.58
CA GLY A 21 3.51 -16.20 20.25
C GLY A 21 4.89 -16.10 19.62
N ILE A 22 5.24 -17.05 18.76
CA ILE A 22 6.61 -17.22 18.22
C ILE A 22 7.08 -16.07 17.33
N LEU A 23 6.17 -15.21 16.86
CA LEU A 23 6.48 -14.06 16.02
C LEU A 23 6.52 -12.74 16.80
N GLN A 24 6.30 -12.76 18.12
CA GLN A 24 6.32 -11.57 18.96
C GLN A 24 7.61 -10.74 18.80
N PRO A 25 8.83 -11.34 18.74
CA PRO A 25 10.05 -10.55 18.54
C PRO A 25 10.05 -9.73 17.25
N ILE A 26 9.45 -10.26 16.18
CA ILE A 26 9.32 -9.56 14.89
C ILE A 26 8.31 -8.42 15.02
N LEU A 27 7.18 -8.64 15.72
CA LEU A 27 6.20 -7.57 15.98
C LEU A 27 6.81 -6.44 16.81
N GLU A 28 7.54 -6.76 17.88
CA GLU A 28 8.21 -5.77 18.72
C GLU A 28 9.22 -4.96 17.90
N ARG A 29 10.02 -5.62 17.05
CA ARG A 29 10.92 -4.92 16.14
C ARG A 29 10.16 -3.97 15.21
N LEU A 30 9.02 -4.37 14.65
CA LEU A 30 8.20 -3.52 13.81
C LEU A 30 7.69 -2.29 14.57
N GLN A 31 7.24 -2.47 15.81
CA GLN A 31 6.76 -1.38 16.68
C GLN A 31 7.83 -0.33 17.00
N HIS A 32 9.12 -0.70 16.90
CA HIS A 32 10.26 0.16 17.21
C HIS A 32 11.10 0.58 15.98
N ASP A 33 10.67 0.28 14.74
CA ASP A 33 11.38 0.65 13.51
C ASP A 33 10.43 1.34 12.51
N ASP A 34 10.47 2.68 12.48
CA ASP A 34 9.61 3.52 11.63
C ASP A 34 10.00 3.51 10.14
N THR A 35 11.00 2.72 9.75
CA THR A 35 11.37 2.48 8.37
C THR A 35 10.74 1.21 7.80
N LEU A 36 10.17 0.36 8.65
CA LEU A 36 9.50 -0.87 8.25
C LEU A 36 7.99 -0.67 8.12
N SER A 37 7.36 -1.41 7.21
CA SER A 37 5.90 -1.48 7.09
C SER A 37 5.46 -2.93 6.95
N LEU A 38 4.52 -3.38 7.78
CA LEU A 38 3.92 -4.70 7.67
C LEU A 38 2.63 -4.58 6.85
N GLU A 39 2.59 -5.34 5.75
CA GLU A 39 1.44 -5.42 4.87
C GLU A 39 0.81 -6.81 4.92
N ILE A 40 -0.50 -6.84 5.14
CA ILE A 40 -1.29 -8.06 5.27
C ILE A 40 -1.78 -8.47 3.89
N ARG A 41 -1.41 -9.69 3.48
CA ARG A 41 -1.83 -10.28 2.20
C ARG A 41 -2.88 -11.36 2.48
N ARG A 42 -3.08 -12.32 1.57
CA ARG A 42 -3.93 -13.49 1.83
C ARG A 42 -3.12 -14.59 2.51
N ASP A 43 -3.34 -14.81 3.80
CA ASP A 43 -2.69 -15.84 4.65
C ASP A 43 -1.18 -15.68 4.88
N TYR A 44 -0.60 -14.54 4.48
CA TYR A 44 0.79 -14.20 4.75
C TYR A 44 0.95 -12.71 4.98
N VAL A 45 2.09 -12.33 5.56
CA VAL A 45 2.49 -10.92 5.69
C VAL A 45 3.81 -10.69 5.00
N ASP A 46 3.95 -9.50 4.42
CA ASP A 46 5.23 -9.01 3.91
C ASP A 46 5.64 -7.78 4.73
N ILE A 47 6.90 -7.75 5.14
CA ILE A 47 7.53 -6.60 5.79
C ILE A 47 8.37 -5.88 4.72
N TYR A 48 8.08 -4.60 4.50
CA TYR A 48 8.74 -3.77 3.51
C TYR A 48 9.73 -2.79 4.13
N TYR A 49 10.83 -2.57 3.41
CA TYR A 49 11.85 -1.55 3.67
C TYR A 49 12.27 -0.91 2.33
N ARG A 50 12.19 0.42 2.25
CA ARG A 50 12.50 1.23 1.05
C ARG A 50 11.89 0.68 -0.25
N GLY A 51 10.60 0.35 -0.20
CA GLY A 51 9.85 -0.18 -1.35
C GLY A 51 10.18 -1.63 -1.76
N GLY A 52 11.08 -2.30 -1.03
CA GLY A 52 11.37 -3.73 -1.21
C GLY A 52 10.85 -4.59 -0.07
N ARG A 53 10.51 -5.84 -0.36
CA ARG A 53 10.19 -6.82 0.69
C ARG A 53 11.46 -7.25 1.42
N LEU A 54 11.57 -6.89 2.70
CA LEU A 54 12.60 -7.35 3.63
C LEU A 54 12.31 -8.77 4.13
N LEU A 55 11.07 -9.10 4.46
CA LEU A 55 10.74 -10.44 4.95
C LEU A 55 9.32 -10.82 4.52
N GLY A 56 9.15 -12.00 3.93
CA GLY A 56 7.83 -12.63 3.78
C GLY A 56 7.65 -13.74 4.82
N LEU A 57 6.50 -13.75 5.50
CA LEU A 57 6.14 -14.76 6.50
C LEU A 57 4.85 -15.47 6.06
N HIS A 58 4.97 -16.75 5.70
CA HIS A 58 3.86 -17.58 5.26
C HIS A 58 3.50 -18.61 6.33
N GLN A 59 2.23 -18.67 6.69
CA GLN A 59 1.74 -19.62 7.69
C GLN A 59 1.93 -21.07 7.22
N GLN A 60 2.41 -21.93 8.12
CA GLN A 60 2.54 -23.38 7.94
C GLN A 60 2.02 -24.13 9.16
N ALA A 61 1.82 -25.45 9.03
CA ALA A 61 1.46 -26.33 10.14
C ALA A 61 0.32 -25.76 11.02
N ARG A 62 -0.76 -25.29 10.37
CA ARG A 62 -1.93 -24.67 11.04
C ARG A 62 -1.58 -23.47 11.95
N GLY A 63 -0.51 -22.74 11.67
CA GLY A 63 -0.08 -21.56 12.42
C GLY A 63 0.83 -21.86 13.61
N GLU A 64 1.49 -23.01 13.61
CA GLU A 64 2.56 -23.34 14.57
C GLU A 64 3.95 -23.02 14.05
N LYS A 65 4.11 -22.86 12.73
CA LYS A 65 5.37 -22.55 12.07
C LYS A 65 5.16 -21.55 10.95
N PHE A 66 6.19 -20.80 10.61
CA PHE A 66 6.14 -19.83 9.52
C PHE A 66 7.34 -20.00 8.60
N ALA A 67 7.08 -20.18 7.31
CA ALA A 67 8.13 -20.07 6.31
C ALA A 67 8.54 -18.60 6.19
N ALA A 68 9.83 -18.34 6.37
CA ALA A 68 10.42 -17.01 6.37
C ALA A 68 11.34 -16.86 5.16
N LYS A 69 11.16 -15.78 4.38
CA LYS A 69 11.88 -15.60 3.12
C LYS A 69 12.41 -14.17 2.94
N PHE A 70 13.72 -14.09 2.75
CA PHE A 70 14.44 -12.93 2.23
C PHE A 70 14.78 -13.14 0.75
N ASP A 71 14.86 -12.06 -0.04
CA ASP A 71 15.29 -12.13 -1.44
C ASP A 71 16.81 -11.99 -1.54
N GLY A 72 17.51 -13.12 -1.69
CA GLY A 72 18.96 -13.18 -1.79
C GLY A 72 19.57 -12.34 -2.93
N ARG A 73 18.77 -11.89 -3.92
CA ARG A 73 19.25 -10.96 -4.97
C ARG A 73 19.74 -9.65 -4.37
N TYR A 74 19.25 -9.23 -3.22
CA TYR A 74 19.75 -8.04 -2.54
C TYR A 74 21.20 -8.16 -2.07
N LEU A 75 21.70 -9.39 -1.84
CA LEU A 75 23.09 -9.64 -1.44
C LEU A 75 24.09 -9.55 -2.59
N GLY A 76 23.62 -9.38 -3.84
CA GLY A 76 24.46 -9.44 -5.03
C GLY A 76 25.46 -8.30 -5.21
N GLY A 77 25.39 -7.25 -4.38
CA GLY A 77 26.23 -6.04 -4.50
C GLY A 77 26.13 -5.38 -5.88
N HIS A 78 26.97 -4.37 -6.12
CA HIS A 78 27.27 -3.88 -7.46
C HIS A 78 28.64 -3.20 -7.50
N ASP A 79 29.29 -3.23 -8.67
CA ASP A 79 30.54 -2.51 -8.95
C ASP A 79 31.67 -2.81 -7.94
N GLY A 80 31.72 -4.07 -7.47
CA GLY A 80 32.71 -4.54 -6.49
C GLY A 80 32.39 -4.21 -5.02
N TYR A 81 31.30 -3.47 -4.76
CA TYR A 81 30.83 -3.16 -3.40
C TYR A 81 29.72 -4.12 -2.97
N THR A 82 29.88 -4.76 -1.81
CA THR A 82 28.94 -5.73 -1.22
C THR A 82 28.63 -5.38 0.23
N SER A 83 27.45 -5.77 0.72
CA SER A 83 27.12 -5.69 2.14
C SER A 83 27.81 -6.78 2.95
N ALA A 84 27.99 -6.50 4.24
CA ALA A 84 28.26 -7.55 5.21
C ALA A 84 27.06 -8.50 5.30
N LYS A 85 27.33 -9.76 5.64
CA LYS A 85 26.32 -10.79 5.92
C LYS A 85 26.27 -11.04 7.43
N PRO A 86 25.12 -11.48 7.97
CA PRO A 86 25.10 -11.95 9.35
C PRO A 86 26.02 -13.17 9.50
N ASP A 87 26.65 -13.32 10.67
CA ASP A 87 27.54 -14.45 10.96
C ASP A 87 26.81 -15.80 10.86
N HIS A 88 25.51 -15.79 11.17
CA HIS A 88 24.60 -16.93 11.03
C HIS A 88 23.37 -16.51 10.25
N GLU A 89 23.05 -17.27 9.20
CA GLU A 89 21.81 -17.07 8.47
C GLU A 89 20.62 -17.48 9.35
N PRO A 90 19.57 -16.65 9.45
CA PRO A 90 18.37 -17.01 10.17
C PRO A 90 17.67 -18.20 9.50
N PRO A 91 16.98 -19.05 10.27
CA PRO A 91 16.39 -20.26 9.73
C PRO A 91 15.25 -19.95 8.74
N PRO A 92 15.07 -20.76 7.67
CA PRO A 92 14.01 -20.56 6.67
C PRO A 92 12.61 -20.87 7.23
N THR A 93 12.52 -21.46 8.42
CA THR A 93 11.27 -21.72 9.13
C THR A 93 11.41 -21.21 10.57
N VAL A 94 10.51 -20.32 10.96
CA VAL A 94 10.38 -19.85 12.34
C VAL A 94 9.45 -20.82 13.07
N ALA A 95 10.00 -21.55 14.04
CA ALA A 95 9.27 -22.50 14.88
C ALA A 95 9.37 -22.15 16.37
N SER A 96 10.13 -21.12 16.73
CA SER A 96 10.34 -20.64 18.09
C SER A 96 10.65 -19.14 18.13
N ASN A 97 10.58 -18.53 19.31
CA ASN A 97 11.02 -17.14 19.51
C ASN A 97 12.49 -16.94 19.14
N HIS A 98 13.36 -17.92 19.41
CA HIS A 98 14.77 -17.85 19.05
C HIS A 98 14.99 -17.71 17.54
N ASP A 99 14.18 -18.42 16.75
CA ASP A 99 14.22 -18.31 15.28
C ASP A 99 13.79 -16.91 14.82
N ALA A 100 12.75 -16.34 15.45
CA ALA A 100 12.29 -14.98 15.17
C ALA A 100 13.34 -13.93 15.58
N ASP A 101 14.00 -14.10 16.73
CA ASP A 101 15.11 -13.26 17.17
C ASP A 101 16.27 -13.29 16.18
N ALA A 102 16.63 -14.47 15.66
CA ALA A 102 17.67 -14.58 14.63
C ALA A 102 17.33 -13.75 13.38
N TRP A 103 16.07 -13.72 12.97
CA TRP A 103 15.60 -12.82 11.90
C TRP A 103 15.75 -11.34 12.27
N VAL A 104 15.32 -10.94 13.47
CA VAL A 104 15.43 -9.55 13.95
C VAL A 104 16.88 -9.07 13.98
N GLN A 105 17.82 -9.91 14.42
CA GLN A 105 19.26 -9.61 14.41
C GLN A 105 19.80 -9.46 12.98
N ALA A 106 19.32 -10.30 12.04
CA ALA A 106 19.72 -10.23 10.64
C ALA A 106 19.19 -9.00 9.89
N PHE A 107 18.14 -8.33 10.37
CA PHE A 107 17.52 -7.17 9.68
C PHE A 107 18.52 -6.06 9.39
N GLY A 108 19.49 -5.78 10.28
CA GLY A 108 20.49 -4.73 10.03
C GLY A 108 21.31 -4.99 8.75
N PHE A 109 21.80 -6.22 8.61
CA PHE A 109 22.56 -6.65 7.42
C PHE A 109 21.70 -6.64 6.15
N TYR A 110 20.45 -7.10 6.26
CA TYR A 110 19.54 -7.15 5.13
C TYR A 110 19.07 -5.78 4.67
N LYS A 111 18.82 -4.84 5.58
CA LYS A 111 18.54 -3.44 5.24
C LYS A 111 19.73 -2.82 4.50
N GLN A 112 20.95 -3.01 5.00
CA GLN A 112 22.16 -2.53 4.31
C GLN A 112 22.32 -3.15 2.91
N ALA A 113 22.07 -4.46 2.76
CA ALA A 113 22.09 -5.11 1.45
C ALA A 113 21.08 -4.49 0.48
N MET A 114 19.87 -4.20 0.97
CA MET A 114 18.82 -3.53 0.20
C MET A 114 19.23 -2.10 -0.17
N ASP A 115 19.81 -1.32 0.75
CA ASP A 115 20.31 0.03 0.48
C ASP A 115 21.31 0.05 -0.68
N ILE A 116 22.31 -0.84 -0.63
CA ILE A 116 23.32 -0.99 -1.69
C ILE A 116 22.65 -1.40 -3.01
N ARG A 117 21.75 -2.38 -2.98
CA ARG A 117 21.06 -2.81 -4.21
C ARG A 117 20.27 -1.66 -4.83
N PHE A 118 19.57 -0.88 -4.02
CA PHE A 118 18.69 0.19 -4.50
C PHE A 118 19.44 1.42 -5.00
N CYS A 119 20.73 1.57 -4.72
CA CYS A 119 21.58 2.55 -5.42
C CYS A 119 21.59 2.34 -6.94
N LYS A 120 21.65 1.08 -7.40
CA LYS A 120 21.67 0.74 -8.85
C LYS A 120 20.31 0.34 -9.41
N HIS A 121 19.42 -0.16 -8.56
CA HIS A 121 18.08 -0.62 -8.95
C HIS A 121 17.02 0.04 -8.07
N PRO A 122 16.83 1.36 -8.19
CA PRO A 122 15.94 2.10 -7.31
C PRO A 122 14.49 1.66 -7.51
N LYS A 123 13.70 1.73 -6.43
CA LYS A 123 12.26 1.44 -6.41
C LYS A 123 11.48 2.68 -6.00
N LEU A 124 11.71 3.79 -6.71
CA LEU A 124 11.28 5.13 -6.28
C LEU A 124 9.79 5.21 -5.97
N GLU A 125 8.91 4.71 -6.83
CA GLU A 125 7.46 4.75 -6.58
C GLU A 125 7.09 4.06 -5.27
N ARG A 126 7.60 2.85 -5.03
CA ARG A 126 7.31 2.10 -3.80
C ARG A 126 7.97 2.71 -2.56
N GLU A 127 9.14 3.31 -2.72
CA GLU A 127 9.79 4.07 -1.65
C GLU A 127 8.94 5.30 -1.29
N TYR A 128 8.39 6.00 -2.29
CA TYR A 128 7.46 7.12 -2.08
C TYR A 128 6.12 6.67 -1.50
N GLN A 129 5.58 5.52 -1.90
CA GLN A 129 4.40 4.94 -1.23
C GLN A 129 4.67 4.76 0.28
N GLN A 130 5.83 4.24 0.67
CA GLN A 130 6.18 4.15 2.10
C GLN A 130 6.37 5.51 2.77
N ALA A 131 6.84 6.52 2.04
CA ALA A 131 6.91 7.89 2.54
C ALA A 131 5.50 8.47 2.77
N VAL A 132 4.56 8.27 1.83
CA VAL A 132 3.15 8.62 1.99
C VAL A 132 2.56 7.93 3.22
N VAL A 133 2.78 6.62 3.39
CA VAL A 133 2.34 5.89 4.59
C VAL A 133 2.92 6.53 5.85
N ARG A 134 4.22 6.81 5.89
CA ARG A 134 4.87 7.41 7.08
C ARG A 134 4.26 8.77 7.43
N ASP A 135 4.11 9.66 6.46
CA ASP A 135 3.62 11.02 6.72
C ASP A 135 2.14 11.05 7.15
N ASN A 136 1.33 10.11 6.65
CA ASN A 136 -0.11 10.05 6.91
C ASN A 136 -0.51 9.17 8.09
N ASN A 137 0.33 8.21 8.48
CA ASN A 137 0.01 7.28 9.55
C ASN A 137 0.82 7.59 10.81
N ARG A 138 2.07 8.02 10.67
CA ARG A 138 3.02 8.07 11.80
C ARG A 138 3.24 9.50 12.31
N HIS A 139 3.81 9.55 13.51
CA HIS A 139 4.22 10.78 14.19
C HIS A 139 3.07 11.79 14.35
N ALA A 140 3.41 13.05 14.63
CA ALA A 140 2.42 14.11 14.81
C ALA A 140 1.68 14.44 13.50
N THR A 141 2.29 14.23 12.33
CA THR A 141 1.67 14.49 11.03
C THR A 141 0.54 13.51 10.76
N GLY A 142 0.72 12.23 11.07
CA GLY A 142 -0.34 11.22 10.92
C GLY A 142 -1.54 11.50 11.82
N ASP A 143 -1.32 12.05 13.02
CA ASP A 143 -2.38 12.54 13.93
C ASP A 143 -3.13 13.78 13.40
N LEU A 144 -2.61 14.44 12.36
CA LEU A 144 -3.24 15.61 11.71
C LEU A 144 -3.75 15.33 10.29
N SER A 145 -3.27 14.28 9.62
CA SER A 145 -3.71 13.94 8.26
C SER A 145 -5.20 13.61 8.21
N ASP A 146 -5.87 13.94 7.11
CA ASP A 146 -7.27 13.53 6.87
C ASP A 146 -7.36 12.11 6.27
N TYR A 147 -6.22 11.50 5.98
CA TYR A 147 -6.12 10.21 5.30
C TYR A 147 -5.28 9.25 6.14
N PHE A 148 -5.62 7.97 6.06
CA PHE A 148 -4.89 6.87 6.67
C PHE A 148 -4.68 5.78 5.62
N VAL A 149 -3.43 5.42 5.34
CA VAL A 149 -3.11 4.37 4.36
C VAL A 149 -3.16 3.01 5.05
N VAL A 150 -4.06 2.13 4.62
CA VAL A 150 -4.25 0.81 5.23
C VAL A 150 -3.25 -0.19 4.67
N ASP A 151 -2.96 -0.15 3.37
CA ASP A 151 -2.11 -1.13 2.70
C ASP A 151 -1.42 -0.51 1.46
N ILE A 152 -0.25 -1.04 1.11
CA ILE A 152 0.48 -0.69 -0.13
C ILE A 152 0.64 -1.91 -1.02
N GLU A 153 0.73 -1.71 -2.33
CA GLU A 153 0.75 -2.76 -3.35
C GLU A 153 -0.45 -3.70 -3.19
N TYR A 154 -1.65 -3.11 -3.13
CA TYR A 154 -2.90 -3.86 -3.05
C TYR A 154 -3.05 -4.74 -4.29
N ALA A 155 -3.43 -5.99 -4.06
CA ALA A 155 -3.69 -6.95 -5.12
C ALA A 155 -4.84 -7.85 -4.71
N GLN A 156 -5.94 -7.74 -5.46
CA GLN A 156 -7.10 -8.60 -5.27
C GLN A 156 -6.86 -9.98 -5.91
N SER A 157 -7.41 -11.03 -5.32
CA SER A 157 -7.32 -12.37 -5.90
C SER A 157 -8.11 -12.45 -7.23
N PRO A 158 -7.54 -13.00 -8.32
CA PRO A 158 -8.28 -13.29 -9.56
C PRO A 158 -9.41 -14.32 -9.38
N SER A 159 -9.42 -15.03 -8.26
CA SER A 159 -10.43 -16.05 -7.94
C SER A 159 -11.51 -15.54 -6.99
N LEU A 160 -11.47 -14.25 -6.60
CA LEU A 160 -12.39 -13.68 -5.62
C LEU A 160 -13.84 -13.72 -6.10
N CYS A 161 -14.07 -13.31 -7.35
CA CYS A 161 -15.37 -13.31 -8.00
C CYS A 161 -15.29 -14.17 -9.27
N PRO A 162 -15.59 -15.49 -9.21
CA PRO A 162 -15.41 -16.40 -10.35
C PRO A 162 -16.17 -16.01 -11.62
N GLN A 163 -17.21 -15.18 -11.49
CA GLN A 163 -18.08 -14.74 -12.58
C GLN A 163 -17.66 -13.40 -13.19
N ARG A 164 -16.60 -12.76 -12.68
CA ARG A 164 -16.15 -11.43 -13.08
C ARG A 164 -14.63 -11.43 -13.26
N GLU A 165 -14.15 -10.62 -14.19
CA GLU A 165 -12.70 -10.38 -14.25
C GLU A 165 -12.27 -9.62 -12.99
N THR A 166 -11.34 -10.21 -12.26
CA THR A 166 -10.73 -9.67 -11.05
C THR A 166 -9.21 -9.73 -11.17
N GLY A 167 -8.47 -9.48 -10.09
CA GLY A 167 -7.02 -9.30 -10.16
C GLY A 167 -6.60 -7.84 -10.23
N PHE A 168 -7.48 -6.93 -9.84
CA PHE A 168 -7.20 -5.50 -9.74
C PHE A 168 -6.04 -5.24 -8.77
N ARG A 169 -5.25 -4.23 -9.11
CA ARG A 169 -4.07 -3.81 -8.36
C ARG A 169 -4.07 -2.31 -8.22
N PHE A 170 -3.75 -1.85 -7.03
CA PHE A 170 -3.66 -0.42 -6.70
C PHE A 170 -2.38 -0.18 -5.91
N ASP A 171 -1.76 0.97 -6.09
CA ASP A 171 -0.52 1.30 -5.40
C ASP A 171 -0.74 1.39 -3.88
N MET A 172 -1.81 2.04 -3.46
CA MET A 172 -2.17 2.16 -2.05
C MET A 172 -3.68 2.19 -1.89
N VAL A 173 -4.17 1.64 -0.78
CA VAL A 173 -5.57 1.71 -0.39
C VAL A 173 -5.67 2.14 1.06
N GLY A 174 -6.71 2.90 1.38
CA GLY A 174 -6.82 3.53 2.68
C GLY A 174 -8.20 4.09 2.96
N LEU A 175 -8.23 4.96 3.97
CA LEU A 175 -9.44 5.57 4.50
C LEU A 175 -9.25 7.08 4.55
N ARG A 176 -10.25 7.82 4.08
CA ARG A 176 -10.41 9.22 4.43
C ARG A 176 -11.22 9.29 5.71
N TRP A 177 -10.63 9.94 6.69
CA TRP A 177 -11.24 10.26 7.97
C TRP A 177 -10.86 11.68 8.37
N PRO A 178 -11.79 12.64 8.25
CA PRO A 178 -11.51 14.04 8.55
C PRO A 178 -10.95 14.23 9.97
N SER A 179 -9.77 14.85 10.05
CA SER A 179 -9.08 15.18 11.31
C SER A 179 -9.75 16.36 12.04
N ALA A 180 -10.45 17.22 11.29
CA ALA A 180 -11.10 18.43 11.77
C ALA A 180 -12.51 18.61 11.18
N GLY A 181 -13.26 19.56 11.74
CA GLY A 181 -14.60 19.90 11.27
C GLY A 181 -15.73 19.02 11.84
N ARG A 182 -16.93 19.17 11.29
CA ARG A 182 -18.17 18.56 11.82
C ARG A 182 -18.21 17.05 11.69
N THR A 183 -17.56 16.48 10.68
CA THR A 183 -17.52 15.04 10.40
C THR A 183 -16.39 14.32 11.14
N ARG A 184 -15.54 15.04 11.88
CA ARG A 184 -14.42 14.44 12.63
C ARG A 184 -14.86 13.40 13.65
N SER A 185 -16.10 13.44 14.11
CA SER A 185 -16.71 12.53 15.10
C SER A 185 -17.54 11.42 14.48
N SER A 186 -17.70 11.39 13.15
CA SER A 186 -18.38 10.32 12.44
C SER A 186 -17.62 9.00 12.64
N SER A 187 -18.32 7.88 12.78
CA SER A 187 -17.72 6.54 12.69
C SER A 187 -17.43 6.15 11.24
N ALA A 188 -18.13 6.74 10.27
CA ALA A 188 -18.02 6.39 8.87
C ALA A 188 -16.72 6.94 8.23
N ALA A 189 -15.94 6.03 7.65
CA ALA A 189 -14.73 6.29 6.88
C ALA A 189 -14.99 6.08 5.39
N THR A 190 -14.51 6.99 4.54
CA THR A 190 -14.63 6.83 3.07
C THR A 190 -13.45 6.01 2.56
N PRO A 191 -13.66 4.92 1.78
CA PRO A 191 -12.57 4.20 1.13
C PRO A 191 -11.82 5.10 0.14
N VAL A 192 -10.50 4.96 0.11
CA VAL A 192 -9.63 5.74 -0.77
C VAL A 192 -8.70 4.80 -1.53
N ILE A 193 -8.65 4.98 -2.85
CA ILE A 193 -7.64 4.39 -3.72
C ILE A 193 -6.62 5.49 -4.02
N ILE A 194 -5.34 5.24 -3.81
CA ILE A 194 -4.28 6.23 -4.06
C ILE A 194 -3.31 5.65 -5.08
N GLU A 195 -3.13 6.37 -6.18
CA GLU A 195 -2.22 6.02 -7.27
C GLU A 195 -1.00 6.95 -7.22
N MET A 196 0.20 6.37 -7.15
CA MET A 196 1.46 7.09 -7.09
C MET A 196 2.08 7.13 -8.47
N LYS A 197 2.60 8.30 -8.87
CA LYS A 197 3.38 8.46 -10.10
C LYS A 197 4.66 9.21 -9.79
N ALA A 198 5.81 8.54 -9.94
CA ALA A 198 7.11 9.15 -9.68
C ALA A 198 7.87 9.44 -10.99
N GLY A 199 7.85 10.71 -11.41
CA GLY A 199 8.47 11.19 -12.64
C GLY A 199 7.66 10.90 -13.90
N ASP A 200 8.01 11.57 -14.99
CA ASP A 200 7.19 11.57 -16.21
C ASP A 200 7.06 10.21 -16.90
N ALA A 201 8.07 9.35 -16.76
CA ALA A 201 8.04 8.01 -17.34
C ALA A 201 6.95 7.11 -16.72
N ALA A 202 6.61 7.34 -15.46
CA ALA A 202 5.53 6.63 -14.78
C ALA A 202 4.14 7.15 -15.18
N ILE A 203 4.06 8.43 -15.54
CA ILE A 203 2.82 9.10 -15.95
C ILE A 203 2.42 8.66 -17.36
N ALA A 204 3.38 8.59 -18.27
CA ALA A 204 3.14 8.31 -19.68
C ALA A 204 2.56 6.90 -19.91
N SER A 205 1.44 6.83 -20.63
CA SER A 205 1.09 5.66 -21.42
C SER A 205 2.09 5.58 -22.58
N GLY A 206 2.81 4.46 -22.70
CA GLY A 206 3.94 4.39 -23.64
C GLY A 206 4.31 2.97 -24.03
N ARG A 207 5.21 2.77 -24.99
CA ARG A 207 5.83 1.46 -25.24
C ARG A 207 6.92 1.23 -24.20
N GLY A 208 7.00 0.01 -23.67
CA GLY A 208 8.08 -0.39 -22.76
C GLY A 208 9.47 -0.04 -23.32
N PRO A 209 10.44 0.33 -22.46
CA PRO A 209 11.79 0.69 -22.87
C PRO A 209 12.56 -0.46 -23.55
N ASP A 210 12.02 -1.67 -23.52
CA ASP A 210 12.59 -2.89 -24.08
C ASP A 210 12.17 -3.17 -25.54
N GLY A 211 11.39 -2.28 -26.17
CA GLY A 211 10.91 -2.49 -27.53
C GLY A 211 9.95 -3.67 -27.68
N SER A 212 9.45 -4.23 -26.57
CA SER A 212 8.58 -5.41 -26.54
C SER A 212 7.17 -5.16 -27.09
N GLY A 213 6.85 -3.94 -27.49
CA GLY A 213 5.52 -3.55 -27.97
C GLY A 213 4.45 -3.52 -26.86
N HIS A 214 4.79 -3.90 -25.62
CA HIS A 214 3.89 -3.78 -24.48
C HIS A 214 3.66 -2.31 -24.12
N VAL A 215 2.39 -1.93 -23.98
CA VAL A 215 1.99 -0.60 -23.53
C VAL A 215 2.12 -0.53 -22.01
N LEU A 216 2.99 0.33 -21.50
CA LEU A 216 3.08 0.70 -20.09
C LEU A 216 1.77 1.36 -19.64
N PRO A 217 1.23 0.98 -18.47
CA PRO A 217 0.02 1.59 -17.94
C PRO A 217 0.29 3.04 -17.51
N GLY A 218 -0.21 4.00 -18.31
CA GLY A 218 -0.27 5.42 -17.95
C GLY A 218 -1.50 5.77 -17.11
N LEU A 219 -1.64 7.04 -16.75
CA LEU A 219 -2.72 7.53 -15.88
C LEU A 219 -4.12 7.11 -16.37
N ALA A 220 -4.39 7.22 -17.68
CA ALA A 220 -5.67 6.85 -18.27
C ALA A 220 -6.02 5.38 -18.08
N LYS A 221 -5.02 4.48 -18.14
CA LYS A 221 -5.23 3.05 -17.88
C LYS A 221 -5.59 2.77 -16.42
N HIS A 222 -4.95 3.47 -15.48
CA HIS A 222 -5.29 3.33 -14.06
C HIS A 222 -6.73 3.78 -13.80
N VAL A 223 -7.17 4.92 -14.38
CA VAL A 223 -8.57 5.35 -14.27
C VAL A 223 -9.52 4.31 -14.88
N TYR A 224 -9.21 3.78 -16.06
CA TYR A 224 -10.03 2.73 -16.68
C TYR A 224 -10.17 1.48 -15.79
N ASP A 225 -9.05 1.00 -15.23
CA ASP A 225 -9.06 -0.17 -14.35
C ASP A 225 -9.85 0.10 -13.05
N ILE A 226 -9.75 1.30 -12.49
CA ILE A 226 -10.50 1.72 -11.30
C ILE A 226 -12.00 1.81 -11.60
N GLU A 227 -12.41 2.47 -12.70
CA GLU A 227 -13.83 2.54 -13.06
C GLU A 227 -14.41 1.15 -13.31
N ARG A 228 -13.66 0.25 -13.95
CA ARG A 228 -14.06 -1.14 -14.12
C ARG A 228 -14.18 -1.90 -12.79
N PHE A 229 -13.28 -1.63 -11.86
CA PHE A 229 -13.32 -2.17 -10.51
C PHE A 229 -14.55 -1.68 -9.73
N LEU A 230 -14.96 -0.43 -9.92
CA LEU A 230 -16.09 0.19 -9.22
C LEU A 230 -17.44 0.01 -9.92
N ALA A 231 -17.45 -0.39 -11.19
CA ALA A 231 -18.66 -0.53 -11.98
C ALA A 231 -19.68 -1.45 -11.28
N PRO A 232 -20.93 -1.00 -11.08
CA PRO A 232 -21.95 -1.76 -10.39
C PRO A 232 -22.28 -3.05 -11.14
N GLU A 233 -22.86 -4.00 -10.43
CA GLU A 233 -23.39 -5.22 -11.04
C GLU A 233 -24.55 -4.89 -11.98
N ALA A 234 -24.86 -5.79 -12.93
CA ALA A 234 -25.96 -5.59 -13.88
C ALA A 234 -27.33 -5.40 -13.19
N SER A 235 -27.47 -5.84 -11.94
CA SER A 235 -28.64 -5.62 -11.09
C SER A 235 -28.74 -4.20 -10.49
N GLY A 236 -27.72 -3.36 -10.68
CA GLY A 236 -27.56 -2.07 -10.01
C GLY A 236 -26.95 -2.15 -8.61
N ALA A 237 -26.58 -3.34 -8.14
CA ALA A 237 -25.89 -3.51 -6.87
C ALA A 237 -24.45 -2.96 -6.93
N VAL A 238 -23.88 -2.64 -5.76
CA VAL A 238 -22.47 -2.24 -5.63
C VAL A 238 -21.56 -3.33 -6.20
N SER A 239 -20.46 -2.93 -6.83
CA SER A 239 -19.45 -3.85 -7.37
C SER A 239 -18.95 -4.84 -6.31
N GLU A 240 -19.03 -6.14 -6.59
CA GLU A 240 -18.51 -7.18 -5.68
C GLU A 240 -17.00 -7.02 -5.38
N PRO A 241 -16.13 -6.73 -6.37
CA PRO A 241 -14.73 -6.37 -6.12
C PRO A 241 -14.55 -5.22 -5.12
N TYR A 242 -15.36 -4.17 -5.25
CA TYR A 242 -15.29 -3.00 -4.37
C TYR A 242 -15.82 -3.30 -2.97
N GLU A 243 -16.93 -4.03 -2.89
CA GLU A 243 -17.48 -4.49 -1.62
C GLU A 243 -16.44 -5.31 -0.83
N SER A 244 -15.71 -6.19 -1.53
CA SER A 244 -14.62 -6.95 -0.90
C SER A 244 -13.47 -6.06 -0.44
N LEU A 245 -13.08 -5.03 -1.19
CA LEU A 245 -12.06 -4.07 -0.74
C LEU A 245 -12.51 -3.38 0.54
N CYS A 246 -13.78 -2.95 0.65
CA CYS A 246 -14.29 -2.31 1.86
C CYS A 246 -14.18 -3.22 3.09
N ARG A 247 -14.53 -4.50 2.95
CA ARG A 247 -14.36 -5.50 4.03
C ARG A 247 -12.89 -5.72 4.38
N GLU A 248 -12.04 -5.90 3.38
CA GLU A 248 -10.59 -6.09 3.58
C GLU A 248 -9.95 -4.87 4.26
N LEU A 249 -10.35 -3.65 3.88
CA LEU A 249 -9.89 -2.42 4.53
C LEU A 249 -10.26 -2.40 6.02
N GLN A 250 -11.50 -2.76 6.35
CA GLN A 250 -11.96 -2.86 7.74
C GLN A 250 -11.13 -3.89 8.51
N ASP A 251 -11.03 -5.12 7.99
CA ASP A 251 -10.38 -6.25 8.68
C ASP A 251 -8.87 -6.02 8.86
N ILE A 252 -8.19 -5.49 7.84
CA ILE A 252 -6.77 -5.17 7.91
C ILE A 252 -6.55 -3.99 8.87
N PHE A 253 -7.36 -2.95 8.79
CA PHE A 253 -7.30 -1.82 9.72
C PHE A 253 -7.44 -2.28 11.17
N ASP A 254 -8.46 -3.10 11.47
CA ASP A 254 -8.69 -3.64 12.80
C ASP A 254 -7.55 -4.55 13.26
N THR A 255 -7.01 -5.37 12.37
CA THR A 255 -5.85 -6.21 12.67
C THR A 255 -4.62 -5.37 13.00
N LYS A 256 -4.29 -4.37 12.17
CA LYS A 256 -3.16 -3.46 12.42
C LYS A 256 -3.33 -2.70 13.74
N ARG A 257 -4.58 -2.29 14.07
CA ARG A 257 -4.94 -1.67 15.35
C ARG A 257 -4.73 -2.61 16.54
N ARG A 258 -5.22 -3.86 16.47
CA ARG A 258 -5.02 -4.88 17.52
C ARG A 258 -3.55 -5.17 17.78
N LEU A 259 -2.75 -5.27 16.71
CA LEU A 259 -1.31 -5.52 16.78
C LEU A 259 -0.49 -4.29 17.20
N ARG A 260 -1.13 -3.12 17.37
CA ARG A 260 -0.49 -1.84 17.74
C ARG A 260 0.69 -1.50 16.83
N LEU A 261 0.56 -1.80 15.53
CA LEU A 261 1.60 -1.48 14.57
C LEU A 261 1.83 0.04 14.52
N PRO A 262 3.08 0.49 14.29
CA PRO A 262 3.40 1.91 14.35
C PRO A 262 2.68 2.64 13.22
N GLY A 263 2.03 3.74 13.60
CA GLY A 263 1.29 4.57 12.68
C GLY A 263 -0.22 4.42 12.76
N ILE A 264 -0.79 3.73 13.74
CA ILE A 264 -2.22 3.94 14.05
C ILE A 264 -2.36 5.29 14.76
N PRO A 265 -2.99 6.32 14.17
CA PRO A 265 -3.09 7.63 14.81
C PRO A 265 -3.84 7.52 16.14
N LYS A 266 -3.42 8.28 17.15
CA LYS A 266 -4.01 8.21 18.51
C LYS A 266 -5.50 8.51 18.48
N ARG A 267 -5.91 9.45 17.61
CA ARG A 267 -7.33 9.81 17.42
C ARG A 267 -8.19 8.65 16.88
N ILE A 268 -7.56 7.72 16.17
CA ILE A 268 -8.18 6.56 15.53
C ILE A 268 -8.11 5.33 16.46
N ALA A 269 -7.06 5.22 17.28
CA ALA A 269 -6.87 4.09 18.20
C ALA A 269 -8.04 3.88 19.19
N THR A 270 -8.75 4.95 19.56
CA THR A 270 -9.80 4.91 20.59
C THR A 270 -11.22 5.05 20.04
N ARG A 271 -11.40 5.03 18.71
CA ARG A 271 -12.71 5.25 18.07
C ARG A 271 -13.14 4.05 17.26
N GLU A 272 -14.46 3.90 17.16
CA GLU A 272 -15.07 2.97 16.23
C GLU A 272 -14.99 3.59 14.83
N VAL A 273 -14.40 2.84 13.90
CA VAL A 273 -14.20 3.20 12.50
C VAL A 273 -14.96 2.16 11.70
N GLU A 274 -15.87 2.63 10.85
CA GLU A 274 -16.69 1.81 9.96
C GLU A 274 -16.40 2.23 8.53
N VAL A 275 -15.83 1.33 7.74
CA VAL A 275 -15.59 1.57 6.32
C VAL A 275 -16.93 1.64 5.59
N SER A 276 -17.25 2.81 5.04
CA SER A 276 -18.49 3.00 4.29
C SER A 276 -18.43 2.30 2.94
N GLY A 277 -19.52 1.61 2.55
CA GLY A 277 -19.67 1.08 1.19
C GLY A 277 -20.12 2.13 0.16
N GLY A 278 -20.01 3.41 0.49
CA GLY A 278 -20.43 4.52 -0.35
C GLY A 278 -19.46 4.79 -1.52
N ARG A 279 -19.62 5.94 -2.18
CA ARG A 279 -18.73 6.37 -3.25
C ARG A 279 -17.29 6.57 -2.71
N PRO A 280 -16.26 5.95 -3.30
CA PRO A 280 -14.88 6.12 -2.86
C PRO A 280 -14.25 7.41 -3.42
N GLU A 281 -13.14 7.81 -2.80
CA GLU A 281 -12.22 8.79 -3.40
C GLU A 281 -11.07 8.07 -4.14
N VAL A 282 -10.63 8.66 -5.25
CA VAL A 282 -9.41 8.28 -5.95
C VAL A 282 -8.46 9.47 -5.92
N VAL A 283 -7.25 9.26 -5.39
CA VAL A 283 -6.26 10.34 -5.22
C VAL A 283 -5.01 10.02 -6.03
N PHE A 284 -4.64 10.91 -6.93
CA PHE A 284 -3.36 10.88 -7.61
C PHE A 284 -2.30 11.65 -6.83
N VAL A 285 -1.21 10.98 -6.49
CA VAL A 285 0.01 11.60 -5.92
C VAL A 285 1.07 11.63 -7.01
N ILE A 286 1.29 12.81 -7.58
CA ILE A 286 2.25 13.02 -8.66
C ILE A 286 3.53 13.60 -8.06
N ALA A 287 4.58 12.80 -7.98
CA ALA A 287 5.88 13.19 -7.46
C ALA A 287 6.88 13.42 -8.60
N ASN A 288 7.69 14.48 -8.49
CA ASN A 288 8.80 14.79 -9.40
C ASN A 288 8.41 14.89 -10.90
N HIS A 289 7.20 15.33 -11.19
CA HIS A 289 6.84 15.74 -12.56
C HIS A 289 7.69 16.93 -12.99
N HIS A 290 8.25 16.90 -14.20
CA HIS A 290 8.99 18.03 -14.75
C HIS A 290 7.99 19.07 -15.27
N PRO A 291 7.96 20.32 -14.75
CA PRO A 291 6.94 21.30 -15.12
C PRO A 291 6.83 21.61 -16.62
N ASP A 292 7.95 21.57 -17.35
CA ASP A 292 7.96 21.81 -18.81
C ASP A 292 7.53 20.58 -19.65
N SER A 293 7.26 19.44 -19.02
CA SER A 293 6.89 18.21 -19.72
C SER A 293 5.43 18.19 -20.11
N SER A 294 5.15 17.91 -21.38
CA SER A 294 3.76 17.83 -21.89
C SER A 294 3.05 16.52 -21.54
N VAL A 295 3.75 15.55 -20.94
CA VAL A 295 3.24 14.19 -20.73
C VAL A 295 2.00 14.19 -19.84
N LEU A 296 2.05 14.89 -18.70
CA LEU A 296 0.94 14.94 -17.75
C LEU A 296 -0.31 15.53 -18.39
N ARG A 297 -0.17 16.67 -19.07
CA ARG A 297 -1.26 17.30 -19.81
C ARG A 297 -1.89 16.37 -20.84
N ARG A 298 -1.08 15.65 -21.62
CA ARG A 298 -1.58 14.68 -22.62
C ARG A 298 -2.39 13.56 -21.96
N GLU A 299 -1.85 12.94 -20.91
CA GLU A 299 -2.54 11.85 -20.22
C GLU A 299 -3.86 12.29 -19.56
N LEU A 300 -3.91 13.53 -19.06
CA LEU A 300 -5.13 14.10 -18.48
C LEU A 300 -6.21 14.39 -19.54
N ALA A 301 -5.81 14.78 -20.75
CA ALA A 301 -6.74 15.01 -21.86
C ALA A 301 -7.41 13.71 -22.35
N ASP A 302 -6.70 12.59 -22.23
CA ASP A 302 -7.13 11.26 -22.69
C ASP A 302 -7.80 10.41 -21.61
N LEU A 303 -8.21 11.01 -20.48
CA LEU A 303 -8.85 10.28 -19.40
C LEU A 303 -10.23 9.74 -19.80
N PRO A 304 -10.55 8.48 -19.46
CA PRO A 304 -11.90 7.96 -19.65
C PRO A 304 -12.91 8.63 -18.72
N ASP A 305 -14.20 8.35 -18.93
CA ASP A 305 -15.28 8.78 -18.07
C ASP A 305 -15.08 8.30 -16.62
N ARG A 306 -15.36 9.17 -15.66
CA ARG A 306 -15.08 8.99 -14.22
C ARG A 306 -16.39 9.02 -13.45
N VAL A 307 -17.16 7.94 -13.54
CA VAL A 307 -18.56 7.93 -13.11
C VAL A 307 -18.70 7.37 -11.70
N HIS A 308 -17.77 6.52 -11.25
CA HIS A 308 -17.97 5.72 -10.05
C HIS A 308 -17.21 6.18 -8.79
N ALA A 309 -16.27 7.14 -8.91
CA ALA A 309 -15.54 7.73 -7.79
C ALA A 309 -15.40 9.25 -7.86
N ASP A 310 -15.01 9.86 -6.75
CA ASP A 310 -14.57 11.26 -6.72
C ASP A 310 -13.05 11.33 -6.88
N TYR A 311 -12.60 11.94 -7.98
CA TYR A 311 -11.19 11.95 -8.35
C TYR A 311 -10.51 13.26 -7.96
N TYR A 312 -9.32 13.14 -7.38
CA TYR A 312 -8.51 14.26 -6.90
C TYR A 312 -7.05 14.10 -7.27
N VAL A 313 -6.36 15.23 -7.35
CA VAL A 313 -4.89 15.29 -7.30
C VAL A 313 -4.48 15.90 -5.97
N ALA A 314 -3.56 15.23 -5.28
CA ALA A 314 -2.97 15.74 -4.05
C ALA A 314 -2.02 16.91 -4.39
N ASN A 315 -2.47 18.14 -4.16
CA ASN A 315 -1.64 19.32 -4.37
C ASN A 315 -0.86 19.67 -3.09
N VAL A 316 0.40 19.24 -3.05
CA VAL A 316 1.34 19.59 -2.00
C VAL A 316 1.96 20.96 -2.28
N ALA A 317 1.21 22.03 -2.01
CA ALA A 317 1.70 23.41 -2.11
C ALA A 317 2.94 23.69 -1.22
N HIS A 318 3.17 22.83 -0.22
CA HIS A 318 4.37 22.77 0.60
C HIS A 318 4.90 21.33 0.59
N ALA A 319 6.24 21.16 0.55
CA ALA A 319 6.88 19.87 0.40
C ALA A 319 6.50 18.85 1.51
N GLY A 320 6.41 17.57 1.14
CA GLY A 320 6.02 16.45 2.01
C GLY A 320 4.95 15.57 1.35
N TYR A 321 4.50 14.53 2.05
CA TYR A 321 3.46 13.60 1.56
C TYR A 321 2.21 13.52 2.45
N ALA A 322 2.11 14.35 3.49
CA ALA A 322 0.89 14.42 4.30
C ALA A 322 -0.31 14.92 3.48
N LEU A 323 -1.40 14.17 3.52
CA LEU A 323 -2.60 14.39 2.73
C LEU A 323 -3.66 15.09 3.59
N TYR A 324 -4.14 16.23 3.10
CA TYR A 324 -5.19 17.01 3.75
C TYR A 324 -6.32 17.25 2.75
N ALA A 325 -7.57 17.13 3.20
CA ALA A 325 -8.74 17.29 2.34
C ALA A 325 -8.78 18.67 1.68
N LYS A 326 -8.28 19.70 2.36
CA LYS A 326 -8.15 21.08 1.82
C LYS A 326 -7.13 21.25 0.70
N SER A 327 -6.24 20.26 0.52
CA SER A 327 -5.18 20.24 -0.48
C SER A 327 -5.52 19.32 -1.65
N MET A 328 -6.71 18.72 -1.65
CA MET A 328 -7.20 17.89 -2.75
C MET A 328 -7.85 18.79 -3.80
N ILE A 329 -7.26 18.81 -5.00
CA ILE A 329 -7.85 19.52 -6.14
C ILE A 329 -8.68 18.51 -6.94
N PRO A 330 -9.98 18.77 -7.21
CA PRO A 330 -10.76 17.95 -8.13
C PRO A 330 -10.02 17.74 -9.45
N LEU A 331 -10.00 16.51 -9.95
CA LEU A 331 -9.16 16.15 -11.11
C LEU A 331 -9.45 17.02 -12.35
N GLU A 332 -10.70 17.42 -12.56
CA GLU A 332 -11.12 18.28 -13.68
C GLU A 332 -10.60 19.71 -13.56
N GLU A 333 -10.60 20.25 -12.34
CA GLU A 333 -9.99 21.57 -12.05
C GLU A 333 -8.48 21.50 -12.25
N PHE A 334 -7.83 20.44 -11.77
CA PHE A 334 -6.41 20.23 -11.99
C PHE A 334 -6.06 20.12 -13.47
N ALA A 335 -6.81 19.30 -14.23
CA ALA A 335 -6.64 19.14 -15.68
C ALA A 335 -6.75 20.49 -16.41
N THR A 336 -7.76 21.28 -16.08
CA THR A 336 -7.93 22.64 -16.62
C THR A 336 -6.73 23.53 -16.29
N SER A 337 -6.23 23.49 -15.05
CA SER A 337 -5.12 24.33 -14.59
C SER A 337 -3.79 24.04 -15.31
N VAL A 338 -3.59 22.81 -15.79
CA VAL A 338 -2.41 22.40 -16.57
C VAL A 338 -2.66 22.41 -18.08
N GLY A 339 -3.82 22.91 -18.52
CA GLY A 339 -4.19 23.08 -19.93
C GLY A 339 -4.48 21.78 -20.68
N ALA A 340 -5.02 20.77 -19.99
CA ALA A 340 -5.47 19.51 -20.58
C ALA A 340 -6.88 19.60 -21.16
#